data_AF-A0A022RJG0-F1
#
_entry.id   AF-A0A022RJG0-F1
#
_cell.length_a   1.000
_cell.length_b   1.000
_cell.length_c   1.000
_cell.angle_alpha   90.00
_cell.angle_beta   90.00
_cell.angle_gamma   90.00
#
_symmetry.space_group_name_H-M   'P 1'
#
loop_
_entity.id
_entity.type
_entity.pdbx_description
1 polymer ?
#
loop_
_entity_poly.entity_id
_entity_poly.type
_entity_poly.pdbx_seq_one_letter_code
_entity_poly.pdbx_strand_id
1 'polypeptide(L)'
;MIPVLGGKKQWNSCITNLTLCNSTQLHYMKEFRDVFVETLLNVIDKSACRGLFVHSCYRHGHIGSRDGWACSPKVADKTIAKAIADWYFDRSYFQEIDHQYNLPQNCTLPADEFTKKCMESLKGKLNYSLHS
;
A
#
# COMPACT_ATOMS: atom_id res chain seq x y z
N MET A 1 20.20 13.36 -5.34
CA MET A 1 20.62 12.20 -6.16
C MET A 1 20.78 11.04 -5.20
N ILE A 2 19.88 10.04 -5.23
CA ILE A 2 20.02 8.85 -4.38
C ILE A 2 21.21 8.06 -4.94
N PRO A 3 22.29 7.84 -4.18
CA PRO A 3 23.45 7.12 -4.68
C PRO A 3 23.03 5.68 -4.99
N VAL A 4 23.40 5.19 -6.19
CA VAL A 4 23.10 3.80 -6.61
C VAL A 4 24.07 2.87 -5.87
N LEU A 5 23.77 2.61 -4.60
CA LEU A 5 24.53 1.68 -3.76
C LEU A 5 23.96 0.28 -3.95
N GLY A 6 24.58 -0.48 -4.86
CA GLY A 6 24.17 -1.83 -5.24
C GLY A 6 23.59 -1.87 -6.66
N GLY A 7 23.96 -2.90 -7.43
CA GLY A 7 23.42 -3.09 -8.77
C GLY A 7 21.91 -3.36 -8.76
N LYS A 8 21.23 -3.09 -9.88
CA LYS A 8 19.77 -3.27 -10.06
C LYS A 8 19.24 -4.62 -9.52
N LYS A 9 20.01 -5.70 -9.67
CA LYS A 9 19.66 -7.04 -9.18
C LYS A 9 19.60 -7.13 -7.65
N GLN A 10 20.58 -6.55 -6.96
CA GLN A 10 20.70 -6.64 -5.50
C GLN A 10 19.59 -5.85 -4.81
N TRP A 11 19.24 -4.69 -5.35
CA TRP A 11 18.04 -3.95 -4.94
C TRP A 11 16.77 -4.75 -5.21
N ASN A 12 16.62 -5.33 -6.41
CA ASN A 12 15.43 -6.09 -6.76
C ASN A 12 15.19 -7.29 -5.82
N SER A 13 16.25 -8.02 -5.47
CA SER A 13 16.17 -9.12 -4.49
C SER A 13 15.78 -8.61 -3.09
N CYS A 14 16.36 -7.50 -2.65
CA CYS A 14 16.07 -6.88 -1.35
C CYS A 14 14.61 -6.41 -1.24
N ILE A 15 14.07 -5.68 -2.23
CA ILE A 15 12.68 -5.20 -2.18
C ILE A 15 11.63 -6.32 -2.28
N THR A 16 12.01 -7.46 -2.90
CA THR A 16 11.13 -8.63 -3.02
C THR A 16 11.18 -9.47 -1.75
N ASN A 17 12.34 -9.54 -1.10
CA ASN A 17 12.54 -10.23 0.16
C ASN A 17 13.50 -9.42 1.05
N LEU A 18 12.93 -8.77 2.06
CA LEU A 18 13.68 -7.90 2.96
C LEU A 18 14.81 -8.61 3.73
N THR A 19 14.75 -9.95 3.87
CA THR A 19 15.82 -10.70 4.54
C THR A 19 17.11 -10.74 3.71
N LEU A 20 17.04 -10.40 2.42
CA LEU A 20 18.19 -10.29 1.51
C LEU A 20 18.79 -8.88 1.49
N CYS A 21 18.20 -7.92 2.21
CA CYS A 21 18.72 -6.57 2.31
C CYS A 21 19.90 -6.51 3.27
N ASN A 22 20.93 -5.76 2.91
CA ASN A 22 21.94 -5.35 3.88
C ASN A 22 21.45 -4.17 4.74
N SER A 23 22.18 -3.87 5.83
CA SER A 23 21.83 -2.80 6.77
C SER A 23 21.71 -1.42 6.10
N THR A 24 22.56 -1.13 5.12
CA THR A 24 22.52 0.12 4.35
C THR A 24 21.24 0.25 3.53
N GLN A 25 20.80 -0.81 2.84
CA GLN A 25 19.55 -0.81 2.08
C GLN A 25 18.34 -0.60 2.99
N LEU A 26 18.30 -1.31 4.13
CA LEU A 26 17.23 -1.16 5.13
C LEU A 26 17.18 0.26 5.70
N HIS A 27 18.35 0.84 6.02
CA HIS A 27 18.47 2.19 6.52
C HIS A 27 17.89 3.21 5.53
N TYR A 28 18.26 3.13 4.24
CA TYR A 28 17.71 4.04 3.23
C TYR A 28 16.21 3.90 3.02
N MET A 29 15.68 2.68 3.04
CA MET A 29 14.23 2.48 2.90
C MET A 29 13.46 3.09 4.07
N LYS A 30 14.03 2.99 5.28
CA LYS A 30 13.46 3.62 6.48
C LYS A 30 13.56 5.15 6.40
N GLU A 31 14.74 5.70 6.11
CA GLU A 31 14.91 7.15 5.98
C GLU A 31 14.03 7.76 4.91
N PHE A 32 13.93 7.10 3.74
CA PHE A 32 13.05 7.56 2.67
C PHE A 32 11.60 7.63 3.13
N ARG A 33 11.13 6.61 3.86
CA ARG A 33 9.77 6.57 4.40
C ARG A 33 9.56 7.69 5.42
N ASP A 34 10.51 7.88 6.33
CA ASP A 34 10.40 8.90 7.37
C ASP A 34 10.27 10.30 6.73
N VAL A 35 11.15 10.63 5.77
CA VAL A 35 11.09 11.88 5.01
C VAL A 35 9.79 12.00 4.20
N PHE A 36 9.34 10.92 3.56
CA PHE A 36 8.10 10.92 2.78
C PHE A 36 6.87 11.23 3.65
N VAL A 37 6.75 10.57 4.80
CA VAL A 37 5.65 10.77 5.75
C VAL A 37 5.70 12.17 6.35
N GLU A 38 6.88 12.62 6.80
CA GLU A 38 7.06 13.97 7.33
C GLU A 38 6.68 15.03 6.29
N THR A 39 7.15 14.88 5.06
CA THR A 39 6.82 15.79 3.96
C THR A 39 5.31 15.82 3.72
N LEU A 40 4.64 14.66 3.67
CA LEU A 40 3.19 14.60 3.47
C LEU A 40 2.43 15.30 4.60
N LEU A 41 2.80 15.05 5.86
CA LEU A 41 2.15 15.69 7.01
C LEU A 41 2.33 17.22 7.02
N ASN A 42 3.42 17.72 6.45
CA ASN A 42 3.70 19.15 6.35
C ASN A 42 2.94 19.84 5.18
N VAL A 43 2.58 19.11 4.12
CA VAL A 43 1.92 19.69 2.93
C VAL A 43 0.44 19.37 2.80
N ILE A 44 -0.04 18.29 3.44
CA ILE A 44 -1.47 17.94 3.42
C ILE A 44 -2.22 18.93 4.31
N ASP A 45 -3.20 19.64 3.76
CA ASP A 45 -4.14 20.37 4.61
C ASP A 45 -5.17 19.41 5.17
N LYS A 46 -5.71 19.75 6.34
CA LYS A 46 -6.75 18.97 7.01
C LYS A 46 -8.13 19.15 6.36
N SER A 47 -8.17 19.47 5.05
CA SER A 47 -9.43 19.66 4.33
C SER A 47 -10.11 18.33 4.08
N ALA A 48 -11.38 18.21 4.45
CA ALA A 48 -12.20 17.03 4.19
C ALA A 48 -12.36 16.72 2.69
N CYS A 49 -12.16 17.72 1.82
CA CYS A 49 -12.21 17.54 0.36
C CYS A 49 -11.00 16.78 -0.20
N ARG A 50 -9.89 16.67 0.54
CA ARG A 50 -8.68 15.96 0.09
C ARG A 50 -8.56 14.63 0.80
N GLY A 51 -8.45 13.55 0.01
CA GLY A 51 -8.14 12.22 0.52
C GLY A 51 -6.63 11.97 0.58
N LEU A 52 -6.20 11.17 1.56
CA LEU A 52 -4.86 10.61 1.66
C LEU A 52 -4.97 9.14 2.09
N PHE A 53 -4.38 8.24 1.31
CA PHE A 53 -4.25 6.83 1.64
C PHE A 53 -2.80 6.42 1.37
N VAL A 54 -2.01 6.27 2.43
CA VAL A 54 -0.62 5.83 2.34
C VAL A 54 -0.48 4.48 3.02
N HIS A 55 -0.10 3.46 2.27
CA HIS A 55 0.20 2.14 2.80
C HIS A 55 1.65 1.78 2.55
N SER A 56 2.20 0.86 3.36
CA SER A 56 3.64 0.56 3.33
C SER A 56 4.10 -0.36 2.20
N CYS A 57 3.36 -0.55 1.10
CA CYS A 57 3.81 -1.44 0.03
C CYS A 57 4.84 -0.79 -0.89
N TYR A 58 5.89 -1.53 -1.22
CA TYR A 58 6.80 -1.20 -2.32
C TYR A 58 6.18 -1.62 -3.66
N ARG A 59 5.39 -0.73 -4.26
CA ARG A 59 4.71 -0.99 -5.53
C ARG A 59 4.51 0.29 -6.34
N HIS A 60 4.65 0.17 -7.66
CA HIS A 60 4.24 1.21 -8.61
C HIS A 60 2.96 0.79 -9.35
N GLY A 61 2.11 1.76 -9.74
CA GLY A 61 0.94 1.51 -10.58
C GLY A 61 -0.23 0.77 -9.91
N HIS A 62 -0.40 0.91 -8.59
CA HIS A 62 -1.49 0.26 -7.83
C HIS A 62 -2.89 0.54 -8.45
N ILE A 63 -3.08 1.76 -8.96
CA ILE A 63 -4.33 2.22 -9.58
C ILE A 63 -4.77 1.33 -10.75
N GLY A 64 -3.83 0.81 -11.55
CA GLY A 64 -4.15 0.06 -12.77
C GLY A 64 -4.59 -1.40 -12.54
N SER A 65 -4.42 -1.96 -11.34
CA SER A 65 -4.87 -3.32 -11.04
C SER A 65 -6.21 -3.31 -10.31
N ARG A 66 -7.29 -3.75 -10.96
CA ARG A 66 -8.62 -3.89 -10.33
C ARG A 66 -8.57 -4.65 -9.01
N ASP A 67 -7.84 -5.77 -8.98
CA ASP A 67 -7.72 -6.64 -7.80
C ASP A 67 -6.92 -5.99 -6.67
N GLY A 68 -6.02 -5.04 -7.01
CA GLY A 68 -5.21 -4.34 -6.02
C GLY A 68 -6.01 -3.45 -5.09
N TRP A 69 -7.17 -2.93 -5.52
CA TRP A 69 -7.95 -2.00 -4.70
C TRP A 69 -8.80 -2.73 -3.65
N ALA A 70 -9.49 -3.78 -4.08
CA ALA A 70 -10.38 -4.55 -3.22
C ALA A 70 -9.59 -5.43 -2.24
N CYS A 71 -8.41 -5.89 -2.65
CA CYS A 71 -7.51 -6.72 -1.86
C CYS A 71 -6.25 -5.98 -1.41
N SER A 72 -6.29 -4.66 -1.33
CA SER A 72 -5.16 -3.92 -0.75
C SER A 72 -4.99 -4.28 0.73
N PRO A 73 -3.77 -4.13 1.29
CA PRO A 73 -3.61 -4.01 2.73
C PRO A 73 -4.54 -2.92 3.28
N LYS A 74 -5.00 -3.13 4.50
CA LYS A 74 -5.88 -2.18 5.17
C LYS A 74 -5.06 -1.09 5.86
N VAL A 75 -5.53 0.14 5.74
CA VAL A 75 -5.08 1.28 6.54
C VAL A 75 -6.31 1.81 7.26
N ALA A 76 -6.22 2.01 8.58
CA ALA A 76 -7.38 2.34 9.43
C ALA A 76 -8.61 1.44 9.12
N ASP A 77 -8.37 0.12 9.02
CA ASP A 77 -9.34 -0.92 8.69
C ASP A 77 -10.04 -0.82 7.32
N LYS A 78 -9.63 0.11 6.45
CA LYS A 78 -10.16 0.27 5.09
C LYS A 78 -9.17 -0.20 4.03
N THR A 79 -9.67 -0.93 3.04
CA THR A 79 -8.96 -1.14 1.78
C THR A 79 -9.01 0.14 0.93
N ILE A 80 -8.17 0.22 -0.09
CA ILE A 80 -8.18 1.34 -1.05
C ILE A 80 -9.58 1.50 -1.66
N ALA A 81 -10.23 0.40 -2.07
CA ALA A 81 -11.58 0.44 -2.63
C ALA A 81 -12.59 1.06 -1.65
N LYS A 82 -12.56 0.66 -0.37
CA LYS A 82 -13.49 1.17 0.65
C LYS A 82 -13.20 2.63 0.98
N ALA A 83 -11.93 3.01 1.14
CA ALA A 83 -11.52 4.38 1.43
C ALA A 83 -11.94 5.33 0.30
N ILE A 84 -11.64 4.98 -0.95
CA ILE A 84 -12.00 5.83 -2.11
C ILE A 84 -13.51 5.88 -2.30
N ALA A 85 -14.22 4.76 -2.14
CA ALA A 85 -15.68 4.78 -2.24
C ALA A 85 -16.30 5.68 -1.15
N ASP A 86 -15.81 5.63 0.07
CA ASP A 86 -16.35 6.48 1.15
C ASP A 86 -16.06 7.95 0.93
N TRP A 87 -14.87 8.29 0.43
CA TRP A 87 -14.51 9.65 0.07
C TRP A 87 -15.32 10.17 -1.13
N TYR A 88 -15.44 9.39 -2.21
CA TYR A 88 -16.13 9.79 -3.44
C TYR A 88 -17.65 10.03 -3.24
N PHE A 89 -18.28 9.26 -2.37
CA PHE A 89 -19.71 9.37 -2.06
C PHE A 89 -19.99 10.17 -0.78
N ASP A 90 -19.04 10.98 -0.31
CA ASP A 90 -19.16 11.82 0.88
C ASP A 90 -19.64 11.09 2.15
N ARG A 91 -19.32 9.79 2.27
CA ARG A 91 -19.67 8.99 3.46
C ARG A 91 -18.70 9.21 4.62
N SER A 92 -17.42 9.45 4.31
CA SER A 92 -16.41 9.84 5.29
C SER A 92 -15.17 10.38 4.58
N TYR A 93 -14.53 11.41 5.15
CA TYR A 93 -13.18 11.77 4.75
C TYR A 93 -12.20 10.63 5.08
N PHE A 94 -11.06 10.60 4.40
CA PHE A 94 -10.04 9.60 4.66
C PHE A 94 -8.66 10.22 4.45
N GLN A 95 -7.92 10.43 5.53
CA GLN A 95 -6.57 10.98 5.51
C GLN A 95 -5.67 10.15 6.42
N GLU A 96 -5.29 8.96 5.96
CA GLU A 96 -4.61 7.98 6.80
C GLU A 96 -3.29 7.54 6.19
N ILE A 97 -2.32 7.37 7.08
CA ILE A 97 -1.00 6.81 6.80
C ILE A 97 -0.87 5.54 7.63
N ASP A 98 -0.50 4.43 6.99
CA ASP A 98 -0.12 3.22 7.68
C ASP A 98 1.12 3.50 8.53
N HIS A 99 1.05 3.33 9.84
CA HIS A 99 2.19 3.45 10.76
C HIS A 99 2.65 2.10 11.34
N GLN A 100 2.01 0.99 10.96
CA GLN A 100 2.28 -0.33 11.53
C GLN A 100 3.63 -0.88 11.07
N TYR A 101 4.06 -0.51 9.87
CA TYR A 101 5.31 -0.97 9.28
C TYR A 101 6.26 0.21 9.07
N ASN A 102 7.51 0.06 9.49
CA ASN A 102 8.57 1.06 9.27
C ASN A 102 9.48 0.72 8.09
N LEU A 103 9.26 -0.43 7.47
CA LEU A 103 9.92 -0.90 6.26
C LEU A 103 8.87 -1.22 5.20
N PRO A 104 9.23 -1.08 3.91
CA PRO A 104 8.33 -1.41 2.82
C PRO A 104 7.97 -2.89 2.79
N GLN A 105 6.71 -3.21 2.51
CA GLN A 105 6.23 -4.56 2.28
C GLN A 105 6.31 -4.91 0.79
N ASN A 106 6.66 -6.16 0.49
CA ASN A 106 6.48 -6.68 -0.86
C ASN A 106 5.00 -6.98 -1.11
N CYS A 107 4.40 -6.20 -2.00
CA CYS A 107 3.01 -6.38 -2.45
C CYS A 107 2.94 -6.63 -3.97
N THR A 108 4.03 -7.14 -4.55
CA THR A 108 4.24 -7.32 -5.99
C THR A 108 4.44 -8.80 -6.29
N LEU A 109 3.43 -9.63 -6.05
CA LEU A 109 3.43 -11.05 -6.46
C LEU A 109 2.00 -11.47 -6.86
N PRO A 110 1.83 -12.44 -7.77
CA PRO A 110 0.52 -13.03 -8.02
C PRO A 110 0.12 -13.76 -6.73
N ALA A 111 -0.93 -13.27 -6.08
CA ALA A 111 -1.44 -13.81 -4.84
C ALA A 111 -0.37 -13.91 -3.73
N ASP A 112 -0.11 -12.81 -3.02
CA ASP A 112 0.12 -13.02 -1.59
C ASP A 112 -1.06 -13.86 -1.04
N GLU A 113 -0.82 -14.73 -0.06
CA GLU A 113 -1.88 -15.59 0.50
C GLU A 113 -3.10 -14.76 0.90
N PHE A 114 -2.85 -13.52 1.30
CA PHE A 114 -3.84 -12.49 1.59
C PHE A 114 -4.74 -12.13 0.39
N THR A 115 -4.19 -11.91 -0.80
CA THR A 115 -4.85 -11.55 -2.05
C THR A 115 -5.53 -12.78 -2.60
N LYS A 116 -4.94 -13.98 -2.50
CA LYS A 116 -5.63 -15.22 -2.87
C LYS A 116 -6.89 -15.41 -2.04
N LYS A 117 -6.76 -15.32 -0.72
CA LYS A 117 -7.86 -15.44 0.24
C LYS A 117 -8.90 -14.33 0.05
N CYS A 118 -8.45 -13.11 -0.22
CA CYS A 118 -9.34 -11.99 -0.52
C CYS A 118 -10.12 -12.23 -1.83
N MET A 119 -9.45 -12.65 -2.90
CA MET A 119 -10.09 -12.93 -4.18
C MET A 119 -11.06 -14.12 -4.08
N GLU A 120 -10.74 -15.16 -3.33
CA GLU A 120 -11.66 -16.25 -3.00
C GLU A 120 -12.89 -15.74 -2.22
N SER A 121 -12.68 -14.87 -1.23
CA SER A 121 -13.77 -14.24 -0.47
C SER A 121 -14.68 -13.37 -1.37
N LEU A 122 -14.09 -12.63 -2.31
CA LEU A 122 -14.84 -11.80 -3.27
C LEU A 122 -15.67 -12.65 -4.23
N LYS A 123 -15.15 -13.79 -4.71
CA LYS A 123 -15.93 -14.75 -5.51
C LYS A 123 -17.12 -15.30 -4.74
N GLY A 124 -16.93 -15.64 -3.46
CA GLY A 124 -18.03 -16.08 -2.59
C GLY A 124 -19.12 -15.03 -2.40
N LYS A 125 -18.75 -13.74 -2.29
CA LYS A 125 -19.70 -12.63 -2.18
C LYS A 125 -20.48 -12.40 -3.48
N LEU A 126 -19.83 -12.46 -4.63
CA LEU A 126 -20.49 -12.32 -5.94
C LEU A 126 -21.52 -13.43 -6.18
N ASN A 127 -21.20 -14.67 -5.79
CA ASN A 127 -22.13 -15.79 -5.91
C ASN A 127 -23.35 -15.64 -4.99
N TYR A 128 -23.18 -15.06 -3.79
CA TYR A 128 -24.30 -14.74 -2.91
C TYR A 128 -25.21 -13.65 -3.49
N SER A 129 -24.63 -12.63 -4.15
CA SER A 129 -25.39 -11.54 -4.80
C SER A 129 -26.19 -11.97 -6.03
N LEU A 130 -25.86 -13.11 -6.64
CA LEU A 130 -26.56 -13.65 -7.82
C LEU A 130 -27.72 -14.60 -7.46
N HIS A 131 -27.81 -15.00 -6.18
CA HIS A 131 -28.83 -15.91 -5.66
C HIS A 131 -29.81 -15.26 -4.66
N SER A 132 -29.77 -13.93 -4.56
CA SER A 132 -30.65 -13.08 -3.76
C SER A 132 -31.32 -12.04 -4.64
#